data_AF-A0A962DU96-F1
#
_entry.id   AF-A0A962DU96-F1
#
_cell.length_a   1.000
_cell.length_b   1.000
_cell.length_c   1.000
_cell.angle_alpha   90.00
_cell.angle_beta   90.00
_cell.angle_gamma   90.00
#
_symmetry.space_group_name_H-M   'P 1'
#
loop_
_entity.id
_entity.type
_entity.pdbx_description
1 polymer ?
#
loop_
_entity_poly.entity_id
_entity_poly.type
_entity_poly.pdbx_seq_one_letter_code
_entity_poly.pdbx_strand_id
1 'polypeptide(L)'
;MRAIRYALAAVLMVILLCACGNTNAQPTREDVERAMRETWEKAGDDFSPRTTIEFNEIKIGNTYPANEQNVIDGIPPGAAVTAAIVDFTVRTYYSDSTNAVRRKREAAIYQDKFGEWAVMTGRVRGEDTSTNEPPR
;
A
#
# COMPACT_ATOMS: atom_id res chain seq x y z
N MET A 1 -6.44 -5.40 -52.23
CA MET A 1 -5.54 -5.74 -51.08
C MET A 1 -4.67 -4.55 -50.64
N ARG A 2 -5.24 -3.37 -50.37
CA ARG A 2 -4.50 -2.21 -49.80
C ARG A 2 -5.14 -1.67 -48.52
N ALA A 3 -6.47 -1.81 -48.36
CA ALA A 3 -7.20 -1.35 -47.17
C ALA A 3 -6.85 -2.12 -45.87
N ILE A 4 -6.54 -3.42 -45.96
CA ILE A 4 -6.21 -4.27 -44.80
C ILE A 4 -4.86 -3.87 -44.16
N ARG A 5 -3.94 -3.27 -44.91
CA ARG A 5 -2.63 -2.83 -44.40
C ARG A 5 -2.72 -1.55 -43.55
N TYR A 6 -3.71 -0.69 -43.81
CA TYR A 6 -3.91 0.53 -43.01
C TYR A 6 -4.66 0.27 -41.70
N ALA A 7 -5.52 -0.75 -41.66
CA ALA A 7 -6.19 -1.17 -40.43
C ALA A 7 -5.21 -1.75 -39.39
N LEU A 8 -4.20 -2.50 -39.84
CA LEU A 8 -3.20 -3.09 -38.94
C LEU A 8 -2.24 -2.04 -38.35
N ALA A 9 -1.89 -1.01 -39.13
CA ALA A 9 -1.03 0.09 -38.66
C ALA A 9 -1.75 1.01 -37.65
N ALA A 10 -3.06 1.21 -37.80
CA ALA A 10 -3.86 2.00 -36.87
C ALA A 10 -4.01 1.31 -35.49
N VAL A 11 -4.16 -0.02 -35.45
CA VAL A 11 -4.22 -0.78 -34.19
C VAL A 11 -2.87 -0.76 -33.47
N LEU A 12 -1.75 -0.78 -34.20
CA LEU A 12 -0.42 -0.71 -33.59
C LEU A 12 -0.12 0.67 -32.95
N MET A 13 -0.68 1.75 -33.49
CA MET A 13 -0.47 3.11 -32.98
C MET A 13 -1.31 3.43 -31.73
N VAL A 14 -2.44 2.75 -31.55
CA VAL A 14 -3.27 2.87 -30.32
C VAL A 14 -2.64 2.11 -29.14
N ILE A 15 -1.89 1.03 -29.39
CA ILE A 15 -1.22 0.27 -28.33
C ILE A 15 0.04 1.00 -27.82
N LEU A 16 0.67 1.86 -28.62
CA LEU A 16 1.84 2.65 -28.20
C LEU A 16 1.53 3.84 -27.28
N LEU A 17 0.25 4.20 -27.08
CA LEU A 17 -0.15 5.34 -26.24
C LEU A 17 -0.43 4.96 -24.77
N CYS A 18 -0.33 3.68 -24.39
CA CYS A 18 -0.46 3.25 -22.99
C CYS A 18 0.89 3.08 -22.26
N ALA A 19 1.99 3.55 -22.83
CA ALA A 19 3.24 3.74 -22.10
C ALA A 19 3.27 5.15 -21.47
N CYS A 20 2.27 5.47 -20.64
CA CYS A 20 2.36 6.62 -19.75
C CYS A 20 3.36 6.27 -18.65
N GLY A 21 4.62 6.62 -18.88
CA GLY A 21 5.66 6.61 -17.87
C GLY A 21 5.22 7.41 -16.64
N ASN A 22 5.45 6.80 -15.48
CA ASN A 22 5.37 7.32 -14.11
C ASN A 22 4.90 8.78 -14.04
N THR A 23 3.58 8.95 -14.05
CA THR A 23 3.00 10.15 -13.47
C THR A 23 3.38 10.15 -12.00
N ASN A 24 3.76 11.32 -11.47
CA ASN A 24 3.77 11.62 -10.04
C ASN A 24 2.33 11.52 -9.49
N ALA A 25 1.66 10.39 -9.70
CA ALA A 25 0.33 10.12 -9.24
C ALA A 25 0.38 10.17 -7.72
N GLN A 26 -0.50 10.94 -7.12
CA GLN A 26 -0.65 10.92 -5.67
C GLN A 26 -1.39 9.62 -5.31
N PRO A 27 -0.94 8.87 -4.29
CA PRO A 27 -1.62 7.64 -3.89
C PRO A 27 -3.06 7.95 -3.48
N THR A 28 -3.98 7.07 -3.87
CA THR A 28 -5.36 7.11 -3.38
C THR A 28 -5.48 6.40 -2.04
N ARG A 29 -6.63 6.54 -1.38
CA ARG A 29 -6.89 5.79 -0.14
C ARG A 29 -6.86 4.28 -0.41
N GLU A 30 -7.47 3.87 -1.51
CA GLU A 30 -7.57 2.48 -1.95
C GLU A 30 -6.19 1.86 -2.20
N ASP A 31 -5.25 2.64 -2.76
CA ASP A 31 -3.86 2.21 -2.96
C ASP A 31 -3.16 1.91 -1.63
N VAL A 32 -3.33 2.80 -0.64
CA VAL A 32 -2.78 2.62 0.71
C VAL A 32 -3.39 1.40 1.39
N GLU A 33 -4.72 1.26 1.30
CA GLU A 33 -5.41 0.13 1.91
C GLU A 33 -4.96 -1.21 1.33
N ARG A 34 -4.85 -1.30 0.00
CA ARG A 34 -4.35 -2.50 -0.69
C ARG A 34 -2.93 -2.85 -0.28
N ALA A 35 -2.00 -1.91 -0.40
CA ALA A 35 -0.59 -2.14 -0.07
C ALA A 35 -0.39 -2.54 1.40
N MET A 36 -1.16 -1.93 2.30
CA MET A 36 -1.14 -2.32 3.71
C MET A 36 -1.76 -3.70 3.95
N ARG A 37 -2.85 -4.06 3.27
CA ARG A 37 -3.45 -5.40 3.42
C ARG A 37 -2.49 -6.48 2.96
N GLU A 38 -1.80 -6.30 1.84
CA GLU A 38 -0.80 -7.24 1.33
C GLU A 38 0.34 -7.47 2.33
N THR A 39 0.71 -6.45 3.10
CA THR A 39 1.79 -6.53 4.09
C THR A 39 1.33 -7.15 5.42
N TRP A 40 0.12 -6.82 5.88
CA TRP A 40 -0.32 -7.11 7.24
C TRP A 40 -1.35 -8.23 7.36
N GLU A 41 -2.16 -8.48 6.32
CA GLU A 41 -3.15 -9.55 6.36
C GLU A 41 -2.50 -10.90 6.07
N LYS A 42 -2.94 -11.90 6.83
CA LYS A 42 -2.48 -13.29 6.69
C LYS A 42 -3.70 -14.17 6.72
N ALA A 43 -3.82 -15.07 5.75
CA ALA A 43 -4.97 -15.98 5.66
C ALA A 43 -5.09 -16.92 6.87
N GLY A 44 -4.00 -17.13 7.61
CA GLY A 44 -3.90 -18.14 8.65
C GLY A 44 -3.62 -19.52 8.06
N ASP A 45 -2.99 -20.38 8.86
CA ASP A 45 -2.72 -21.78 8.56
C ASP A 45 -2.76 -22.60 9.86
N ASP A 46 -2.40 -23.88 9.80
CA ASP A 46 -2.42 -24.78 10.96
C ASP A 46 -1.50 -24.33 12.11
N PHE A 47 -0.53 -23.45 11.85
CA PHE A 47 0.47 -22.98 12.81
C PHE A 47 0.37 -21.49 13.13
N SER A 48 -0.34 -20.71 12.30
CA SER A 48 -0.43 -19.26 12.39
C SER A 48 -1.88 -18.79 12.37
N PRO A 49 -2.32 -17.99 13.35
CA PRO A 49 -3.67 -17.45 13.34
C PRO A 49 -3.88 -16.52 12.14
N ARG A 50 -5.11 -16.52 11.62
CA ARG A 50 -5.53 -15.53 10.62
C ARG A 50 -5.34 -14.12 11.19
N THR A 51 -4.86 -13.20 10.36
CA THR A 51 -4.69 -11.80 10.71
C THR A 51 -5.38 -10.93 9.67
N THR A 52 -6.20 -9.98 10.09
CA THR A 52 -6.81 -8.97 9.20
C THR A 52 -6.51 -7.56 9.71
N ILE A 53 -6.67 -6.57 8.83
CA ILE A 53 -6.56 -5.17 9.21
C ILE A 53 -7.86 -4.42 8.92
N GLU A 54 -8.18 -3.50 9.82
CA GLU A 54 -9.31 -2.58 9.71
C GLU A 54 -8.77 -1.16 9.74
N PHE A 55 -9.12 -0.34 8.74
CA PHE A 55 -8.66 1.04 8.66
C PHE A 55 -9.64 1.96 9.39
N ASN A 56 -9.18 2.57 10.48
CA ASN A 56 -9.97 3.53 11.24
C ASN A 56 -9.90 4.92 10.58
N GLU A 57 -8.70 5.36 10.20
CA GLU A 57 -8.45 6.67 9.59
C GLU A 57 -7.17 6.64 8.74
N ILE A 58 -7.22 7.21 7.53
CA ILE A 58 -6.03 7.43 6.68
C ILE A 58 -5.97 8.92 6.33
N LYS A 59 -4.89 9.58 6.71
CA LYS A 59 -4.60 10.97 6.30
C LYS A 59 -3.43 10.99 5.35
N ILE A 60 -3.70 11.35 4.11
CA ILE A 60 -2.69 11.56 3.08
C ILE A 60 -2.19 13.01 3.20
N GLY A 61 -0.88 13.16 3.29
CA GLY A 61 -0.19 14.44 3.40
C GLY A 61 0.47 14.85 2.10
N ASN A 62 1.55 15.62 2.22
CA ASN A 62 2.28 16.15 1.08
C ASN A 62 3.22 15.10 0.46
N THR A 63 3.45 15.25 -0.83
CA THR A 63 4.42 14.48 -1.60
C THR A 63 5.73 15.25 -1.72
N TYR A 64 6.85 14.56 -1.53
CA TYR A 64 8.20 15.09 -1.65
C TYR A 64 9.13 14.03 -2.28
N PRO A 65 10.24 14.44 -2.92
CA PRO A 65 11.19 13.48 -3.46
C PRO A 65 11.85 12.67 -2.33
N ALA A 66 12.15 11.41 -2.60
CA ALA A 66 12.86 10.55 -1.66
C ALA A 66 14.21 11.18 -1.24
N ASN A 67 14.44 11.28 0.06
CA ASN A 67 15.71 11.73 0.64
C ASN A 67 16.68 10.54 0.85
N GLU A 68 17.89 10.82 1.33
CA GLU A 68 18.91 9.79 1.55
C GLU A 68 18.46 8.70 2.53
N GLN A 69 17.77 9.08 3.61
CA GLN A 69 17.26 8.10 4.59
C GLN A 69 16.22 7.17 3.98
N ASN A 70 15.28 7.71 3.19
CA ASN A 70 14.28 6.92 2.49
C ASN A 70 14.93 5.87 1.58
N VAL A 71 16.01 6.24 0.90
CA VAL A 71 16.75 5.33 0.02
C VAL A 71 17.45 4.23 0.82
N ILE A 72 18.04 4.57 1.98
CA ILE A 72 18.62 3.59 2.91
C ILE A 72 17.55 2.62 3.40
N ASP A 73 16.34 3.11 3.67
CA ASP A 73 15.21 2.30 4.14
C ASP A 73 14.58 1.44 3.03
N GLY A 74 15.06 1.56 1.78
CA GLY A 74 14.68 0.72 0.64
C GLY A 74 13.73 1.37 -0.36
N ILE A 75 13.41 2.66 -0.22
CA ILE A 75 12.63 3.41 -1.21
C ILE A 75 13.51 3.68 -2.45
N PRO A 76 13.01 3.48 -3.69
CA PRO A 76 13.81 3.73 -4.88
C PRO A 76 14.34 5.18 -4.96
N PRO A 77 15.60 5.38 -5.40
CA PRO A 77 16.17 6.71 -5.52
C PRO A 77 15.37 7.56 -6.52
N GLY A 78 15.04 8.79 -6.12
CA GLY A 78 14.25 9.71 -6.94
C GLY A 78 12.74 9.41 -6.97
N ALA A 79 12.26 8.42 -6.22
CA ALA A 79 10.82 8.16 -6.09
C ALA A 79 10.10 9.34 -5.42
N ALA A 80 8.83 9.54 -5.81
CA ALA A 80 7.92 10.42 -5.10
C ALA A 80 7.42 9.71 -3.84
N VAL A 81 7.62 10.33 -2.69
CA VAL A 81 7.19 9.83 -1.39
C VAL A 81 6.07 10.70 -0.85
N THR A 82 4.90 10.12 -0.60
CA THR A 82 3.78 10.80 0.03
C THR A 82 3.75 10.44 1.51
N ALA A 83 3.86 11.44 2.37
CA ALA A 83 3.67 11.23 3.81
C ALA A 83 2.20 10.90 4.11
N ALA A 84 1.98 9.99 5.04
CA ALA A 84 0.66 9.67 5.54
C ALA A 84 0.67 9.38 7.04
N ILE A 85 -0.51 9.49 7.65
CA ILE A 85 -0.79 8.92 8.96
C ILE A 85 -1.87 7.86 8.77
N VAL A 86 -1.58 6.65 9.22
CA VAL A 86 -2.52 5.53 9.16
C VAL A 86 -2.87 5.12 10.59
N ASP A 87 -4.16 5.14 10.89
CA ASP A 87 -4.77 4.57 12.10
C ASP A 87 -5.52 3.30 11.68
N PHE A 88 -5.05 2.15 12.16
CA PHE A 88 -5.56 0.86 11.78
C PHE A 88 -5.55 -0.11 12.96
N THR A 89 -6.48 -1.05 12.95
CA THR A 89 -6.60 -2.11 13.94
C THR A 89 -6.20 -3.42 13.31
N VAL A 90 -5.19 -4.08 13.88
CA VAL A 90 -4.80 -5.43 13.49
C VAL A 90 -5.55 -6.43 14.35
N ARG A 91 -6.31 -7.32 13.73
CA ARG A 91 -7.10 -8.36 14.39
C ARG A 91 -6.47 -9.71 14.12
N THR A 92 -6.04 -10.40 15.18
CA THR A 92 -5.48 -11.74 15.13
C THR A 92 -6.49 -12.71 15.74
N TYR A 93 -6.92 -13.70 14.96
CA TYR A 93 -8.00 -14.62 15.32
C TYR A 93 -7.41 -15.95 15.82
N TYR A 94 -7.49 -16.16 17.13
CA TYR A 94 -7.20 -17.45 17.77
C TYR A 94 -8.48 -18.26 17.90
N SER A 95 -8.36 -19.54 18.28
CA SER A 95 -9.51 -20.43 18.44
C SER A 95 -10.48 -19.99 19.54
N ASP A 96 -9.99 -19.29 20.56
CA ASP A 96 -10.73 -18.93 21.78
C ASP A 96 -10.91 -17.42 21.97
N SER A 97 -10.26 -16.60 21.15
CA SER A 97 -10.16 -15.17 21.36
C SER A 97 -9.77 -14.42 20.09
N THR A 98 -10.13 -13.15 20.02
CA THR A 98 -9.60 -12.22 19.00
C THR A 98 -8.75 -11.17 19.69
N ASN A 99 -7.46 -11.12 19.37
CA ASN A 99 -6.60 -10.03 19.82
C ASN A 99 -6.68 -8.88 18.81
N ALA A 100 -7.22 -7.74 19.25
CA ALA A 100 -7.29 -6.52 18.46
C ALA A 100 -6.26 -5.51 18.98
N VAL A 101 -5.36 -5.06 18.10
CA VAL A 101 -4.33 -4.06 18.40
C VAL A 101 -4.54 -2.85 17.49
N ARG A 102 -5.01 -1.74 18.05
CA ARG A 102 -5.10 -0.46 17.36
C ARG A 102 -3.75 0.23 17.37
N ARG A 103 -3.33 0.66 16.18
CA ARG A 103 -2.05 1.30 15.91
C ARG A 103 -2.27 2.59 15.13
N LYS A 104 -1.55 3.63 15.51
CA LYS A 104 -1.42 4.85 14.73
C LYS A 104 0.04 5.06 14.36
N ARG A 105 0.32 5.15 13.07
CA ARG A 105 1.68 5.21 12.50
C ARG A 105 1.82 6.33 11.51
N GLU A 106 2.98 6.95 11.49
CA GLU A 106 3.46 7.67 10.31
C GLU A 106 3.78 6.65 9.22
N ALA A 107 3.55 7.00 7.97
CA ALA A 107 3.82 6.15 6.83
C ALA A 107 4.40 6.95 5.66
N ALA A 108 5.30 6.32 4.93
CA ALA A 108 5.76 6.78 3.63
C ALA A 108 5.13 5.89 2.56
N ILE A 109 4.37 6.50 1.65
CA ILE A 109 3.73 5.83 0.53
C ILE A 109 4.54 6.16 -0.73
N TYR A 110 4.92 5.15 -1.50
CA TYR A 110 5.74 5.32 -2.70
C TYR A 110 5.43 4.21 -3.70
N GLN A 111 5.81 4.42 -4.96
CA GLN A 111 5.86 3.34 -5.93
C GLN A 111 7.21 2.64 -5.84
N ASP A 112 7.20 1.32 -5.76
CA ASP A 112 8.41 0.51 -5.74
C ASP A 112 9.06 0.40 -7.13
N LYS A 113 10.12 -0.40 -7.24
CA LYS A 113 10.85 -0.60 -8.50
C LYS A 113 10.03 -1.29 -9.60
N PHE A 114 8.87 -1.86 -9.26
CA PHE A 114 7.94 -2.50 -10.19
C PHE A 114 6.75 -1.59 -10.53
N GLY A 115 6.68 -0.39 -9.95
CA GLY A 115 5.56 0.54 -10.12
C GLY A 115 4.36 0.20 -9.23
N GLU A 116 4.52 -0.70 -8.25
CA GLU A 116 3.47 -1.08 -7.32
C GLU A 116 3.49 -0.15 -6.10
N TRP A 117 2.30 0.17 -5.56
CA TRP A 117 2.20 0.99 -4.37
C TRP A 117 2.69 0.22 -3.16
N ALA A 118 3.64 0.80 -2.44
CA ALA A 118 4.18 0.28 -1.20
C ALA A 118 3.96 1.29 -0.06
N VAL A 119 3.77 0.75 1.15
CA VAL A 119 3.61 1.54 2.37
C VAL A 119 4.68 1.11 3.36
N MET A 120 5.57 2.04 3.69
CA MET A 120 6.54 1.87 4.76
C MET A 120 6.01 2.56 6.03
N THR A 121 5.58 1.77 7.00
CA THR A 121 5.16 2.29 8.31
C THR A 121 6.39 2.68 9.13
N GLY A 122 6.47 3.94 9.53
CA GLY A 122 7.51 4.51 10.36
C GLY A 122 7.09 4.65 11.82
N ARG A 123 7.30 5.85 12.38
CA ARG A 123 7.18 6.13 13.81
C ARG A 123 5.76 5.92 14.35
N VAL A 124 5.71 5.52 15.62
CA VAL A 124 4.47 5.44 16.40
C VAL A 124 3.95 6.86 16.67
N ARG A 125 2.65 7.08 16.42
CA ARG A 125 1.97 8.35 16.72
C ARG A 125 0.92 8.15 17.81
N GLY A 126 1.37 8.07 19.05
CA GLY A 126 0.55 7.78 20.23
C GLY A 126 0.96 6.46 20.87
N GLU A 127 0.00 5.74 21.46
CA GLU A 127 0.22 4.44 22.07
C GLU A 127 -0.58 3.37 21.35
N ASP A 128 -0.03 2.16 21.27
CA ASP A 128 -0.77 1.00 20.79
C ASP A 128 -1.76 0.57 21.87
N THR A 129 -3.03 0.43 21.49
CA THR A 129 -4.07 -0.07 22.40
C THR A 129 -4.40 -1.50 22.02
N SER A 130 -4.32 -2.42 22.97
CA SER A 130 -4.66 -3.84 22.77
C SER A 130 -5.89 -4.21 23.59
N THR A 131 -6.80 -4.95 22.97
CA THR A 131 -7.98 -5.51 23.61
C THR A 131 -8.14 -6.98 23.20
N ASN A 132 -8.53 -7.81 24.18
CA ASN A 132 -8.97 -9.17 23.90
C ASN A 132 -10.49 -9.20 23.79
N GLU A 133 -10.97 -9.56 22.61
CA GLU A 133 -12.39 -9.69 22.30
C GLU A 133 -12.79 -11.18 22.28
N PRO A 134 -14.08 -11.50 22.46
CA PRO A 134 -14.60 -12.85 22.20
C PRO A 134 -14.24 -13.35 20.78
N PRO A 135 -14.20 -14.67 20.55
CA PRO A 135 -13.92 -15.23 19.24
C PRO A 135 -15.01 -14.78 18.23
N ARG A 136 -14.59 -14.46 17.00
CA ARG A 136 -15.45 -14.02 15.90
C ARG A 136 -15.35 -14.95 14.70
#